data_AF-A0A8T2KXG5-F1
#
_entry.id   AF-A0A8T2KXG5-F1
#
_cell.length_a   1.000
_cell.length_b   1.000
_cell.length_c   1.000
_cell.angle_alpha   90.00
_cell.angle_beta   90.00
_cell.angle_gamma   90.00
#
_symmetry.space_group_name_H-M   'P 1'
#
loop_
_entity.id
_entity.type
_entity.pdbx_description
1 polymer ?
#
loop_
_entity_poly.entity_id
_entity_poly.type
_entity_poly.pdbx_seq_one_letter_code
_entity_poly.pdbx_strand_id
1 'polypeptide(L)'
;MADGDGTGAEFLYKWTKVSTEAFIKARAEEEALFTGEKNSAMSGWRTVLQKIGLEGKVAPQQARKKWDNLKKKIQRAEVPTNREWH
;
A
#
# COMPACT_ATOMS: atom_id res chain seq x y z
N MET A 1 15.07 -14.08 22.37
CA MET A 1 14.19 -14.13 21.18
C MET A 1 14.82 -13.24 20.11
N ALA A 2 14.66 -13.61 18.84
CA ALA A 2 15.36 -12.99 17.72
C ALA A 2 14.68 -11.68 17.29
N ASP A 3 15.20 -10.56 17.75
CA ASP A 3 14.85 -9.23 17.23
C ASP A 3 15.97 -8.78 16.31
N GLY A 4 15.96 -9.36 15.10
CA GLY A 4 16.88 -9.03 14.03
C GLY A 4 16.73 -7.57 13.62
N ASP A 5 17.75 -6.79 14.00
CA ASP A 5 18.13 -5.54 13.37
C ASP A 5 18.20 -5.72 11.84
N GLY A 6 17.33 -4.97 11.15
CA GLY A 6 17.19 -4.97 9.70
C GLY A 6 17.24 -3.54 9.17
N THR A 7 18.24 -2.78 9.59
CA THR A 7 18.64 -1.52 8.96
C THR A 7 19.22 -1.84 7.57
N GLY A 8 18.53 -1.41 6.49
CA GLY A 8 19.09 -1.40 5.13
C GLY A 8 18.27 -2.05 4.01
N ALA A 9 17.13 -2.69 4.28
CA ALA A 9 16.24 -3.20 3.23
C ALA A 9 15.13 -2.21 2.82
N GLU A 10 15.40 -0.92 2.93
CA GLU A 10 14.48 0.13 2.52
C GLU A 10 14.21 -0.03 1.01
N PHE A 11 13.00 -0.47 0.65
CA PHE A 11 12.47 -0.59 -0.72
C PHE A 11 12.85 -1.82 -1.59
N LEU A 12 13.38 -2.92 -1.06
CA LEU A 12 13.71 -4.10 -1.89
C LEU A 12 12.50 -4.95 -2.36
N TYR A 13 11.29 -4.71 -1.84
CA TYR A 13 10.12 -5.43 -2.34
C TYR A 13 9.71 -4.93 -3.73
N LYS A 14 9.99 -5.75 -4.76
CA LYS A 14 9.58 -5.49 -6.13
C LYS A 14 8.06 -5.64 -6.24
N TRP A 15 7.36 -4.52 -6.19
CA TRP A 15 5.91 -4.45 -6.41
C TRP A 15 5.57 -4.86 -7.84
N THR A 16 5.17 -6.12 -8.02
CA THR A 16 4.68 -6.63 -9.31
C THR A 16 3.25 -6.16 -9.56
N LYS A 17 2.77 -6.29 -10.81
CA LYS A 17 1.36 -6.00 -11.15
C LYS A 17 0.42 -6.83 -10.27
N VAL A 18 0.68 -8.13 -10.16
CA VAL A 18 -0.10 -9.07 -9.31
C VAL A 18 -0.12 -8.62 -7.85
N SER A 19 1.04 -8.30 -7.26
CA SER A 19 1.10 -7.80 -5.87
C SER A 19 0.35 -6.48 -5.68
N THR A 20 0.41 -5.60 -6.69
CA THR A 20 -0.27 -4.30 -6.67
C THR A 20 -1.79 -4.46 -6.79
N GLU A 21 -2.26 -5.33 -7.68
CA GLU A 21 -3.69 -5.65 -7.84
C GLU A 21 -4.25 -6.32 -6.57
N ALA A 22 -3.52 -7.28 -6.00
CA ALA A 22 -3.89 -7.91 -4.75
C ALA A 22 -3.91 -6.89 -3.59
N PHE A 23 -2.97 -5.94 -3.56
CA PHE A 23 -2.93 -4.88 -2.57
C PHE A 23 -4.13 -3.92 -2.68
N ILE A 24 -4.53 -3.56 -3.90
CA ILE A 24 -5.70 -2.71 -4.15
C ILE A 24 -6.99 -3.43 -3.75
N LYS A 25 -7.14 -4.69 -4.16
CA LYS A 25 -8.31 -5.53 -3.78
C LYS A 25 -8.41 -5.71 -2.27
N ALA A 26 -7.33 -6.15 -1.62
CA ALA A 26 -7.29 -6.34 -0.19
C ALA A 26 -7.60 -5.05 0.58
N ARG A 27 -7.07 -3.90 0.13
CA ARG A 27 -7.41 -2.60 0.74
C ARG A 27 -8.88 -2.24 0.56
N ALA A 28 -9.47 -2.51 -0.60
CA ALA A 28 -10.88 -2.23 -0.85
C ALA A 28 -11.79 -3.10 0.03
N GLU A 29 -11.46 -4.37 0.20
CA GLU A 29 -12.19 -5.25 1.14
C GLU A 29 -12.08 -4.76 2.59
N GLU A 30 -10.89 -4.30 2.98
CA GLU A 30 -10.61 -3.80 4.35
C GLU A 30 -10.94 -2.30 4.51
N GLU A 31 -11.63 -1.66 3.56
CA GLU A 31 -11.94 -0.22 3.66
C GLU A 31 -12.74 0.11 4.92
N ALA A 32 -13.55 -0.85 5.39
CA ALA A 32 -14.30 -0.78 6.63
C ALA A 32 -13.41 -0.68 7.88
N LEU A 33 -12.14 -1.07 7.81
CA LEU A 33 -11.15 -0.86 8.89
C LEU A 33 -10.46 0.50 8.81
N PHE A 34 -10.59 1.20 7.68
CA PHE A 34 -10.04 2.55 7.45
C PHE A 34 -11.03 3.65 7.83
N THR A 35 -11.82 3.45 8.87
CA THR A 35 -12.87 4.38 9.36
C THR A 35 -12.35 5.63 10.08
N GLY A 36 -11.04 5.89 10.05
CA GLY A 36 -10.44 7.15 10.50
C GLY A 36 -9.71 7.08 11.84
N GLU A 37 -9.79 5.96 12.57
CA GLU A 37 -9.00 5.79 13.78
C GLU A 37 -7.55 5.39 13.43
N LYS A 38 -6.57 6.14 13.94
CA LYS A 38 -5.15 5.96 13.61
C LYS A 38 -4.63 4.56 13.94
N ASN A 39 -5.19 3.94 14.98
CA ASN A 39 -4.87 2.58 15.38
C ASN A 39 -5.47 1.55 14.41
N SER A 40 -6.75 1.69 14.06
CA SER A 40 -7.44 0.81 13.11
C SER A 40 -6.85 0.87 11.70
N ALA A 41 -6.42 2.05 11.25
CA ALA A 41 -5.76 2.19 9.95
C ALA A 41 -4.42 1.42 9.89
N MET A 42 -3.62 1.41 10.97
CA MET A 42 -2.39 0.62 11.02
C MET A 42 -2.67 -0.89 11.06
N SER A 43 -3.70 -1.32 11.80
CA SER A 43 -4.17 -2.70 11.79
C SER A 43 -4.67 -3.12 10.41
N GLY A 44 -5.45 -2.28 9.72
CA GLY A 44 -5.90 -2.53 8.36
C GLY A 44 -4.74 -2.69 7.37
N TRP A 45 -3.70 -1.85 7.46
CA TRP A 45 -2.50 -2.04 6.63
C TRP A 45 -1.79 -3.36 6.93
N ARG A 46 -1.75 -3.79 8.19
CA ARG A 46 -1.16 -5.09 8.56
C ARG A 46 -1.97 -6.25 7.99
N THR A 47 -3.30 -6.20 8.10
CA THR A 47 -4.19 -7.22 7.52
C THR A 47 -4.04 -7.31 6.00
N VAL A 48 -4.01 -6.16 5.32
CA VAL A 48 -3.80 -6.09 3.86
C VAL A 48 -2.47 -6.76 3.49
N LEU A 49 -1.39 -6.46 4.22
CA LEU A 49 -0.06 -7.05 3.97
C LEU A 49 -0.04 -8.56 4.24
N GLN A 50 -0.72 -9.02 5.29
CA GLN A 50 -0.88 -10.44 5.60
C GLN A 50 -1.63 -11.16 4.47
N LYS A 51 -2.75 -10.60 3.97
CA LYS A 51 -3.54 -11.15 2.86
C LYS A 51 -2.71 -11.40 1.60
N ILE A 52 -1.77 -10.51 1.30
CA ILE A 52 -0.92 -10.60 0.10
C ILE A 52 0.44 -11.27 0.36
N GLY A 53 0.69 -11.81 1.55
CA GLY A 53 1.94 -12.50 1.90
C GLY A 53 3.17 -11.59 2.04
N LEU A 54 2.94 -10.31 2.32
CA LEU A 54 3.95 -9.28 2.52
C LEU A 54 4.14 -8.84 3.96
N GLU A 55 3.44 -9.49 4.90
CA GLU A 55 3.76 -9.37 6.31
C GLU A 55 5.24 -9.73 6.54
N GLY A 56 5.95 -8.89 7.30
CA GLY A 56 7.39 -9.01 7.56
C GLY A 56 8.31 -8.52 6.43
N LYS A 57 7.82 -8.41 5.18
CA LYS A 57 8.61 -7.86 4.06
C LYS A 57 8.36 -6.36 3.83
N VAL A 58 7.15 -5.90 4.12
CA VAL A 58 6.74 -4.50 3.99
C VAL A 58 6.11 -4.08 5.31
N ALA A 59 6.55 -2.95 5.87
CA ALA A 59 5.92 -2.40 7.06
C ALA A 59 4.57 -1.74 6.73
N PRO A 60 3.58 -1.74 7.62
CA PRO A 60 2.28 -1.07 7.40
C PRO A 60 2.44 0.44 7.07
N GLN A 61 3.46 1.10 7.63
CA GLN A 61 3.81 2.48 7.28
C GLN A 61 4.26 2.63 5.82
N GLN A 62 5.04 1.66 5.30
CA GLN A 62 5.47 1.61 3.90
C GLN A 62 4.29 1.32 2.98
N ALA A 63 3.37 0.43 3.37
CA ALA A 63 2.13 0.14 2.64
C ALA A 63 1.29 1.41 2.44
N ARG A 64 1.09 2.20 3.51
CA ARG A 64 0.43 3.52 3.43
C ARG A 64 1.11 4.44 2.42
N LYS A 65 2.45 4.53 2.45
CA LYS A 65 3.22 5.39 1.53
C LYS A 65 3.15 4.89 0.08
N LYS A 66 3.14 3.57 -0.13
CA LYS A 66 2.94 2.97 -1.44
C LYS A 66 1.54 3.26 -1.98
N TRP A 67 0.51 3.14 -1.14
CA TRP A 67 -0.87 3.47 -1.49
C TRP A 67 -1.01 4.93 -1.94
N ASP A 68 -0.38 5.87 -1.24
CA ASP A 68 -0.37 7.29 -1.65
C ASP A 68 0.24 7.48 -3.06
N ASN A 69 1.36 6.79 -3.33
CA ASN A 69 2.00 6.81 -4.65
C ASN A 69 1.12 6.16 -5.73
N LEU A 70 0.48 5.03 -5.42
CA LEU A 70 -0.45 4.36 -6.33
C LEU A 70 -1.65 5.24 -6.64
N LYS A 71 -2.26 5.86 -5.63
CA LYS A 71 -3.40 6.77 -5.79
C LYS A 71 -3.04 7.96 -6.67
N LYS A 72 -1.88 8.59 -6.45
CA LYS A 72 -1.36 9.68 -7.33
C LYS A 72 -1.14 9.20 -8.76
N LYS A 73 -0.58 8.01 -8.96
CA LYS A 73 -0.34 7.45 -10.30
C LYS A 73 -1.64 7.08 -11.01
N ILE A 74 -2.59 6.48 -10.31
CA ILE A 74 -3.92 6.11 -10.80
C ILE A 74 -4.69 7.38 -11.16
N GLN A 75 -4.77 8.35 -10.24
CA GLN A 75 -5.39 9.65 -10.51
C GLN A 75 -4.74 10.39 -11.68
N ARG A 76 -3.42 10.29 -11.86
CA ARG A 76 -2.70 10.87 -13.01
C ARG A 76 -2.91 10.10 -14.32
N ALA A 77 -3.15 8.79 -14.26
CA ALA A 77 -3.42 7.94 -15.41
C ALA A 77 -4.88 8.04 -15.88
N GLU A 78 -5.81 8.24 -14.94
CA GLU A 78 -7.24 8.53 -15.19
C GLU A 78 -7.49 9.99 -15.57
N VAL A 79 -6.46 10.85 -15.55
CA VAL A 79 -6.45 12.12 -16.28
C VAL A 79 -5.70 11.90 -17.59
N PRO A 80 -6.33 11.30 -18.62
CA PRO A 80 -5.85 11.50 -19.97
C PRO A 80 -6.07 12.98 -20.29
N THR A 81 -4.98 13.71 -20.53
CA THR A 81 -4.87 14.74 -21.57
C THR A 81 -6.17 15.42 -22.05
N ASN A 82 -7.00 15.98 -21.18
CA ASN A 82 -8.01 16.97 -21.57
C ASN A 82 -7.76 18.28 -20.82
N ARG A 83 -6.50 18.70 -20.86
CA ARG A 83 -6.14 20.09 -20.71
C ARG A 83 -5.46 20.51 -22.02
N GLU A 84 -6.23 20.40 -23.09
CA GLU A 84 -6.02 21.26 -24.26
C GLU A 84 -6.11 22.69 -23.73
N TRP A 85 -4.97 23.36 -23.69
CA TRP A 85 -4.91 24.79 -23.53
C TRP A 85 -5.44 25.38 -24.83
N HIS A 86 -6.64 25.94 -24.78
CA HIS A 86 -7.14 26.89 -25.77
C HIS A 86 -7.15 28.29 -25.14
#